data_AF-A0A0F9EGB6-F1
#
_entry.id   AF-A0A0F9EGB6-F1
#
_cell.length_a   1.000
_cell.length_b   1.000
_cell.length_c   1.000
_cell.angle_alpha   90.00
_cell.angle_beta   90.00
_cell.angle_gamma   90.00
#
_symmetry.space_group_name_H-M   'P 1'
#
loop_
_entity.id
_entity.type
_entity.pdbx_description
1 polymer ?
#
loop_
_entity_poly.entity_id
_entity_poly.type
_entity_poly.pdbx_seq_one_letter_code
_entity_poly.pdbx_strand_id
1 'polypeptide(L)' 'MRYGRWISAPLVTLAAGVILAGCGDNDGNTITVYSGRGEELVAPLLERYEKQSGVELEVRYGDSAELAATILEEGDRSP' A
#
# COMPACT_ATOMS: atom_id res chain seq x y z
N MET A 1 -18.29 22.96 60.73
CA MET A 1 -18.04 22.13 59.53
C MET A 1 -17.97 23.04 58.30
N ARG A 2 -16.81 23.15 57.66
CA ARG A 2 -16.54 24.10 56.57
C ARG A 2 -16.65 23.34 55.24
N TYR A 3 -17.75 23.54 54.52
CA TYR A 3 -18.01 22.92 53.21
C TYR A 3 -17.05 23.52 52.17
N GLY A 4 -16.13 22.68 51.68
CA GLY A 4 -15.17 23.04 50.64
C GLY A 4 -15.86 23.15 49.29
N ARG A 5 -16.06 24.39 48.84
CA ARG A 5 -16.34 24.76 47.45
C ARG A 5 -15.09 24.41 46.61
N TRP A 6 -15.08 23.24 45.97
CA TRP A 6 -14.05 22.88 45.00
C TRP A 6 -14.63 23.01 43.58
N ILE A 7 -14.28 24.16 43.00
CA ILE A 7 -14.52 24.52 41.61
C ILE A 7 -13.31 23.99 40.85
N SER A 8 -13.48 22.96 40.03
CA SER A 8 -12.53 22.63 38.97
C SER A 8 -13.17 21.63 38.00
N ALA A 9 -13.96 22.17 37.08
CA ALA A 9 -14.15 21.55 35.78
C ALA A 9 -12.88 21.80 34.96
N PRO A 10 -12.28 20.77 34.36
CA PRO A 10 -11.76 21.01 33.03
C PRO A 10 -12.02 19.84 32.08
N LEU A 11 -11.83 20.19 30.80
CA LEU A 11 -11.62 19.31 29.65
C LEU A 11 -12.84 18.68 29.00
N VAL A 12 -13.53 19.54 28.26
CA VAL A 12 -13.90 19.32 26.85
C VAL A 12 -13.10 18.17 26.22
N THR A 13 -13.76 17.04 26.02
CA THR A 13 -13.21 15.89 25.29
C THR A 13 -13.38 16.15 23.80
N LEU A 14 -12.41 16.84 23.18
CA LEU A 14 -12.30 16.96 21.73
C LEU A 14 -11.43 15.81 21.20
N ALA A 15 -12.00 14.60 21.13
CA ALA A 15 -11.36 13.50 20.40
C ALA A 15 -11.79 13.59 18.93
N ALA A 16 -10.99 14.32 18.14
CA ALA A 16 -11.09 14.35 16.69
C ALA A 16 -10.84 12.93 16.16
N GLY A 17 -11.88 12.31 15.58
CA GLY A 17 -11.74 11.08 14.80
C GLY A 17 -10.93 11.37 13.55
N VAL A 18 -9.67 10.93 13.54
CA VAL A 18 -8.83 10.91 12.34
C VAL A 18 -9.43 9.88 11.39
N ILE A 19 -10.12 10.36 10.36
CA ILE A 19 -10.54 9.52 9.22
C ILE A 19 -9.28 9.30 8.38
N LEU A 20 -8.67 8.12 8.51
CA LEU A 20 -7.72 7.62 7.52
C LEU A 20 -8.51 7.24 6.26
N ALA A 21 -8.80 8.23 5.41
CA ALA A 21 -9.23 7.98 4.05
C ALA A 21 -8.01 7.51 3.25
N GLY A 22 -7.85 6.19 3.11
CA GLY A 22 -6.93 5.60 2.15
C GLY A 22 -7.50 5.78 0.74
N CYS A 23 -7.14 6.87 0.06
CA CYS A 23 -7.37 6.99 -1.38
C CYS A 23 -6.26 6.20 -2.10
N GLY A 24 -6.60 5.00 -2.58
CA GLY A 24 -5.87 4.36 -3.67
C GLY A 24 -6.23 5.11 -4.95
N ASP A 25 -5.34 5.98 -5.37
CA ASP A 25 -5.46 6.75 -6.61
C ASP A 25 -5.36 5.77 -7.80
N ASN A 26 -6.45 5.63 -8.55
CA ASN A 26 -6.56 4.73 -9.71
C ASN A 26 -6.33 5.52 -11.00
N ASP A 27 -5.31 6.37 -11.06
CA ASP A 27 -4.90 7.03 -12.30
C ASP A 27 -3.92 6.12 -13.05
N GLY A 28 -4.49 5.24 -13.89
CA GLY A 28 -3.75 4.27 -14.70
C GLY A 28 -3.82 2.85 -14.13
N ASN A 29 -4.23 1.88 -14.94
CA ASN A 29 -4.26 0.47 -14.55
C ASN A 29 -2.82 -0.07 -14.58
N THR A 30 -1.96 0.44 -13.70
CA THR A 30 -0.59 -0.03 -13.54
C THR A 30 -0.60 -1.26 -12.63
N ILE A 31 0.03 -2.35 -13.09
CA ILE A 31 0.11 -3.61 -12.34
C ILE A 31 1.57 -3.86 -12.00
N THR A 32 1.86 -4.06 -10.71
CA THR A 32 3.18 -4.51 -10.28
C THR A 32 3.34 -6.01 -10.49
N VAL A 33 4.41 -6.43 -11.16
CA VAL A 33 4.73 -7.83 -11.47
C VAL A 33 6.02 -8.25 -10.78
N TYR A 34 5.95 -9.21 -9.87
CA TYR A 34 7.11 -9.80 -9.20
C TYR A 34 7.61 -11.01 -10.01
N SER A 35 8.71 -10.86 -10.74
CA SER A 35 9.26 -11.90 -11.61
C SER A 35 10.50 -12.56 -10.99
N GLY A 36 10.33 -13.82 -10.59
CA GLY A 36 11.42 -14.73 -10.22
C GLY A 36 12.23 -15.29 -11.40
N ARG A 37 11.91 -14.88 -12.64
CA ARG A 37 12.58 -15.30 -13.88
C ARG A 37 13.51 -14.18 -14.37
N GLY A 38 14.61 -14.58 -15.02
CA GLY A 38 15.55 -13.64 -15.63
C GLY A 38 14.87 -12.71 -16.63
N GLU A 39 15.18 -11.42 -16.54
CA GLU A 39 14.59 -10.34 -17.32
C GLU A 39 14.61 -10.63 -18.83
N GLU A 40 15.74 -11.10 -19.36
CA GLU A 40 15.90 -11.40 -20.79
C GLU A 40 14.84 -12.38 -21.34
N LEU A 41 14.31 -13.27 -20.48
CA LEU A 41 13.35 -14.29 -20.87
C LEU A 41 11.92 -13.76 -20.87
N VAL A 42 11.60 -12.83 -19.96
CA VAL A 42 10.22 -12.42 -19.69
C VAL A 42 9.90 -11.00 -20.13
N ALA A 43 10.87 -10.08 -20.13
CA ALA A 43 10.65 -8.70 -20.57
C ALA A 43 10.01 -8.62 -21.98
N PRO A 44 10.45 -9.41 -22.99
CA PRO A 44 9.82 -9.37 -24.31
C PRO A 44 8.36 -9.85 -24.31
N LEU A 45 7.95 -10.67 -23.34
CA LEU A 45 6.56 -11.11 -23.19
C LEU A 45 5.71 -10.03 -22.53
N LEU A 46 6.25 -9.40 -21.48
CA LEU A 46 5.57 -8.34 -20.73
C LEU A 46 5.37 -7.09 -21.59
N GLU A 47 6.37 -6.67 -22.36
CA GLU A 47 6.22 -5.56 -23.31
C GLU A 47 5.12 -5.83 -24.35
N ARG A 48 5.00 -7.08 -24.82
CA ARG A 48 3.93 -7.46 -25.76
C ARG A 48 2.58 -7.40 -25.09
N TYR A 49 2.48 -7.82 -23.83
CA TYR A 49 1.25 -7.71 -23.06
C TYR A 49 0.86 -6.24 -22.85
N GLU A 50 1.77 -5.36 -22.44
CA GLU A 50 1.50 -3.92 -22.28
C GLU A 50 0.96 -3.30 -23.57
N LYS A 51 1.64 -3.56 -24.70
CA LYS A 51 1.23 -3.06 -26.03
C LYS A 51 -0.16 -3.55 -26.45
N GLN A 52 -0.55 -4.76 -26.06
CA GLN A 52 -1.84 -5.36 -26.45
C GLN A 52 -2.98 -4.99 -25.51
N SER A 53 -2.69 -4.91 -24.21
CA SER A 53 -3.70 -4.69 -23.16
C SER A 53 -3.91 -3.21 -22.85
N GLY A 54 -2.92 -2.36 -23.11
CA GLY A 54 -2.91 -0.96 -22.66
C GLY A 54 -2.70 -0.80 -21.15
N VAL A 55 -2.38 -1.89 -20.45
CA VAL A 55 -1.99 -1.92 -19.04
C VAL A 55 -0.52 -1.55 -18.93
N GLU A 56 -0.17 -0.70 -17.97
CA GLU A 56 1.22 -0.41 -17.63
C GLU A 56 1.73 -1.43 -16.62
N LEU A 57 2.96 -1.92 -16.77
CA LEU A 57 3.55 -2.89 -15.87
C LEU A 57 4.77 -2.32 -15.15
N GLU A 58 4.74 -2.36 -13.82
CA GLU A 58 5.94 -2.14 -13.00
C GLU A 58 6.54 -3.51 -12.64
N VAL A 59 7.63 -3.90 -13.30
CA VAL A 59 8.21 -5.23 -13.10
C VAL A 59 9.36 -5.20 -12.10
N ARG A 60 9.26 -6.01 -11.04
CA ARG A 60 10.31 -6.24 -10.05
C ARG A 60 10.96 -7.59 -10.29
N TYR A 61 12.23 -7.58 -10.67
CA TYR A 61 13.03 -8.79 -10.88
C TYR A 61 13.82 -9.15 -9.62
N GLY A 62 13.93 -10.45 -9.34
CA GLY A 62 14.65 -10.95 -8.17
C GLY A 62 14.63 -12.47 -8.06
N ASP A 63 15.23 -13.01 -7.00
CA ASP A 63 15.08 -14.43 -6.69
C ASP A 63 13.64 -14.74 -6.27
N SER A 64 13.13 -15.91 -6.67
CA SER A 64 11.74 -16.28 -6.41
C SER A 64 11.42 -16.36 -4.91
N ALA A 65 12.36 -16.83 -4.08
CA ALA A 65 12.14 -16.93 -2.64
C ALA A 65 12.20 -15.55 -1.97
N GLU A 66 13.09 -14.67 -2.41
CA GLU A 66 13.18 -13.30 -1.92
C GLU A 66 11.91 -12.51 -2.26
N LEU A 67 11.45 -12.54 -3.51
CA LEU A 67 10.23 -11.84 -3.91
C LEU A 67 8.99 -12.37 -3.19
N ALA A 68 8.90 -13.69 -2.96
CA ALA A 68 7.81 -14.27 -2.19
C ALA A 68 7.83 -13.81 -0.73
N ALA A 69 9.02 -13.70 -0.11
CA ALA A 69 9.16 -13.14 1.22
C ALA A 69 8.68 -11.67 1.26
N THR A 70 9.10 -10.85 0.29
CA THR A 70 8.64 -9.46 0.16
C THR A 70 7.12 -9.36 0.10
N ILE A 71 6.46 -10.18 -0.74
CA ILE A 71 4.99 -10.17 -0.84
C ILE A 71 4.34 -10.56 0.49
N LEU A 72 4.91 -11.52 1.23
CA LEU A 72 4.41 -11.91 2.55
C LEU A 72 4.58 -10.79 3.59
N GLU A 73 5.67 -10.03 3.51
CA GLU A 73 5.95 -8.88 4.38
C GLU A 73 5.06 -7.67 4.04
N GLU A 74 4.79 -7.44 2.75
CA GLU A 74 3.90 -6.37 2.27
C GLU A 74 2.42 -6.67 2.62
N GLY A 75 1.97 -7.91 2.45
CA GLY A 75 0.60 -8.35 2.77
C GLY A 75 -0.45 -7.48 2.08
N ASP A 76 -1.43 -6.99 2.83
CA ASP A 76 -2.50 -6.10 2.33
C ASP A 76 -2.00 -4.71 1.88
N ARG A 77 -0.71 -4.42 2.07
CA ARG A 77 -0.06 -3.18 1.63
C ARG A 77 0.71 -3.35 0.32
N SER A 78 0.59 -4.52 -0.32
CA SER A 78 1.10 -4.73 -1.66
C SER A 78 0.48 -3.71 -2.62
N PRO A 79 1.24 -3.21 -3.60
CA PRO A 79 0.76 -2.23 -4.58
C PRO A 79 -0.42 -2.75 -5.41
#